data_AF-A0A1A8FFL1-F1
#
_entry.id   AF-A0A1A8FFL1-F1
#
_cell.length_a   1.000
_cell.length_b   1.000
_cell.length_c   1.000
_cell.angle_alpha   90.00
_cell.angle_beta   90.00
_cell.angle_gamma   90.00
#
_symmetry.space_group_name_H-M   'P 1'
#
loop_
_entity.id
_entity.type
_entity.pdbx_description
1 polymer ?
#
loop_
_entity_poly.entity_id
_entity_poly.type
_entity_poly.pdbx_seq_one_letter_code
_entity_poly.pdbx_strand_id
1 'polypeptide(L)'
;EVAYIYIFVQDPHIPFVPETPENLIIPHDVFRVIIPCRVSHPTASVILRSVPAREKVSNVYDYKTGFIDNLPPGQYQCETTVNGQTFTSDVYTVKIEELEKVE
;
A
#
# COMPACT_ATOMS: atom_id res chain seq x y z
N GLU A 1 -13.63 -11.00 25.06
CA GLU A 1 -13.73 -10.76 23.61
C GLU A 1 -13.45 -9.30 23.31
N VAL A 2 -12.71 -9.03 22.23
CA VAL A 2 -12.47 -7.66 21.75
C VAL A 2 -13.19 -7.53 20.41
N ALA A 3 -14.13 -6.59 20.31
CA ALA A 3 -14.82 -6.28 19.07
C ALA A 3 -14.06 -5.18 18.32
N TYR A 4 -13.84 -5.37 17.02
CA TYR A 4 -13.22 -4.38 16.15
C TYR A 4 -14.23 -3.91 15.11
N ILE A 5 -14.33 -2.59 14.93
CA ILE A 5 -15.19 -1.95 13.93
C ILE A 5 -14.29 -1.35 12.86
N TYR A 6 -14.53 -1.68 11.60
CA TYR A 6 -13.87 -1.06 10.44
C TYR A 6 -14.93 -0.34 9.61
N ILE A 7 -14.76 0.96 9.40
CA ILE A 7 -15.77 1.82 8.74
C ILE A 7 -15.22 2.28 7.40
N PHE A 8 -16.04 2.16 6.35
CA PHE A 8 -15.78 2.79 5.05
C PHE A 8 -16.53 4.12 4.97
N VAL A 9 -15.80 5.17 4.62
CA VAL A 9 -16.37 6.48 4.28
C VAL A 9 -16.06 6.71 2.81
N GLN A 10 -17.02 6.39 1.94
CA GLN A 10 -16.80 6.41 0.50
C GLN A 10 -16.71 7.85 -0.02
N ASP A 11 -15.51 8.29 -0.38
CA ASP A 11 -15.27 9.57 -1.05
C ASP A 11 -14.72 9.29 -2.46
N PRO A 12 -15.46 9.64 -3.53
CA PRO A 12 -15.01 9.41 -4.90
C PRO A 12 -13.81 10.27 -5.32
N HIS A 13 -13.49 11.34 -4.58
CA HIS A 13 -12.34 12.22 -4.86
C HIS A 13 -11.09 11.83 -4.08
N ILE A 14 -11.25 11.07 -2.99
CA ILE A 14 -10.16 10.62 -2.11
C ILE A 14 -10.28 9.09 -1.93
N PRO A 15 -9.91 8.32 -2.97
CA PRO A 15 -10.08 6.87 -2.94
C PRO A 15 -9.06 6.16 -2.04
N PHE A 16 -7.87 6.74 -1.84
CA PHE A 16 -6.86 6.23 -0.92
C PHE A 16 -6.93 6.96 0.41
N VAL A 17 -6.85 6.20 1.50
CA VAL A 17 -6.72 6.75 2.84
C VAL A 17 -5.31 7.33 2.99
N PRO A 18 -5.14 8.60 3.38
CA PRO A 18 -3.82 9.19 3.60
C PRO A 18 -3.03 8.42 4.66
N GLU A 19 -1.74 8.18 4.40
CA GLU A 19 -0.84 7.52 5.34
C GLU A 19 0.07 8.54 6.04
N THR A 20 0.58 8.18 7.22
CA THR A 20 1.56 9.03 7.91
C THR A 20 2.96 8.83 7.29
N PRO A 21 3.87 9.81 7.38
CA PRO A 21 5.20 9.69 6.81
C PRO A 21 5.98 8.44 7.26
N GLU A 22 5.76 8.00 8.50
CA GLU A 22 6.39 6.80 9.06
C GLU A 22 5.93 5.53 8.33
N ASN A 23 4.65 5.48 7.93
CA ASN A 23 4.06 4.36 7.18
C ASN A 23 4.46 4.37 5.69
N LEU A 24 5.21 5.37 5.22
CA LEU A 24 5.74 5.40 3.85
C LEU A 24 7.08 4.67 3.74
N ILE A 25 7.76 4.40 4.85
CA ILE A 25 9.01 3.63 4.90
C ILE A 25 8.69 2.24 5.45
N ILE A 26 8.77 1.24 4.57
CA ILE A 26 8.41 -0.13 4.92
C ILE A 26 9.70 -0.94 5.11
N PRO A 27 9.91 -1.56 6.28
CA PRO A 27 11.03 -2.48 6.45
C PRO A 27 10.80 -3.71 5.57
N HIS A 28 11.85 -4.12 4.87
CA HIS A 28 11.83 -5.30 4.03
C HIS A 28 11.89 -6.55 4.91
N ASP A 29 10.81 -7.31 4.90
CA ASP A 29 10.73 -8.66 5.47
C ASP A 29 10.89 -9.68 4.35
N VAL A 30 11.77 -10.67 4.55
CA VAL A 30 12.04 -11.77 3.62
C VAL A 30 10.81 -12.64 3.33
N PHE A 31 9.82 -12.63 4.21
CA PHE A 31 8.57 -13.36 4.05
C PHE A 31 7.52 -12.55 3.31
N ARG A 32 7.11 -11.41 3.87
CA ARG A 32 6.04 -10.56 3.33
C ARG A 32 6.17 -9.11 3.76
N VAL A 33 6.05 -8.22 2.80
CA VAL A 33 5.97 -6.78 2.96
C VAL A 33 4.51 -6.35 2.86
N ILE A 34 4.10 -5.40 3.70
CA ILE A 34 2.78 -4.78 3.65
C ILE A 34 2.90 -3.37 3.06
N ILE A 35 2.21 -3.11 1.96
CA ILE A 35 2.05 -1.74 1.41
C ILE A 35 0.68 -1.22 1.84
N PRO A 36 0.59 -0.30 2.83
CA PRO A 36 -0.66 0.05 3.50
C PRO A 36 -1.52 1.06 2.72
N CYS A 37 -1.61 0.91 1.40
CA CYS A 37 -2.44 1.77 0.56
C CYS A 37 -3.92 1.39 0.64
N ARG A 38 -4.55 1.70 1.78
CA ARG A 38 -5.96 1.38 2.06
C ARG A 38 -6.90 2.23 1.21
N VAL A 39 -8.07 1.68 0.90
CA VAL A 39 -9.10 2.36 0.10
C VAL A 39 -10.32 2.75 0.93
N SER A 40 -10.95 3.86 0.54
CA SER A 40 -12.18 4.36 1.14
C SER A 40 -13.44 3.60 0.69
N HIS A 41 -13.33 2.77 -0.35
CA HIS A 41 -14.43 1.98 -0.90
C HIS A 41 -14.11 0.47 -0.88
N PRO A 42 -14.98 -0.40 -0.30
CA PRO A 42 -14.69 -1.82 -0.09
C PRO A 42 -14.56 -2.68 -1.36
N THR A 43 -14.96 -2.15 -2.52
CA THR A 43 -14.96 -2.86 -3.80
C THR A 43 -14.05 -2.19 -4.83
N ALA A 44 -13.17 -1.27 -4.40
CA ALA A 44 -12.22 -0.64 -5.29
C ALA A 44 -11.22 -1.67 -5.82
N SER A 45 -10.96 -1.63 -7.13
CA SER A 45 -9.93 -2.45 -7.76
C SER A 45 -8.60 -1.71 -7.73
N VAL A 46 -7.65 -2.19 -6.93
CA VAL A 46 -6.35 -1.56 -6.74
C VAL A 46 -5.26 -2.37 -7.44
N ILE A 47 -4.29 -1.69 -8.03
CA ILE A 47 -3.10 -2.27 -8.65
C ILE A 47 -1.86 -1.72 -7.94
N LEU A 48 -0.89 -2.57 -7.61
CA LEU A 48 0.42 -2.15 -7.15
C LEU A 48 1.38 -2.01 -8.32
N ARG A 49 2.06 -0.86 -8.43
CA ARG A 49 3.07 -0.59 -9.45
C ARG A 49 4.43 -0.29 -8.85
N SER A 50 5.50 -0.74 -9.52
CA SER A 50 6.85 -0.29 -9.22
C SER A 50 7.10 1.12 -9.77
N VAL A 51 7.87 1.93 -9.04
CA VAL A 51 8.39 3.22 -9.49
C VAL A 51 9.89 3.01 -9.67
N PRO A 52 10.45 3.04 -10.90
CA PRO A 52 10.02 3.88 -12.03
C PRO A 52 9.31 3.15 -13.19
N ALA A 53 9.38 1.82 -13.28
CA ALA A 53 8.98 1.09 -14.47
C ALA A 53 7.45 1.05 -14.72
N ARG A 54 6.64 1.36 -13.69
CA ARG A 54 5.17 1.26 -13.68
C ARG A 54 4.65 -0.14 -13.96
N GLU A 55 5.50 -1.14 -13.78
CA GLU A 55 5.15 -2.54 -13.94
C GLU A 55 4.21 -2.96 -12.82
N LYS A 56 3.19 -3.73 -13.19
CA LYS A 56 2.24 -4.30 -12.23
C LYS A 56 2.96 -5.40 -11.44
N VAL A 57 2.98 -5.27 -10.12
CA VAL A 57 3.77 -6.14 -9.24
C VAL A 57 2.93 -7.20 -8.56
N SER A 58 1.67 -6.90 -8.22
CA SER A 58 0.81 -7.82 -7.46
C SER A 58 -0.66 -7.76 -7.88
N ASN A 59 -1.39 -8.81 -7.48
CA ASN A 59 -2.85 -8.94 -7.59
C ASN A 59 -3.55 -9.15 -6.24
N VAL A 60 -2.80 -9.40 -5.14
CA VAL A 60 -3.39 -9.75 -3.85
C VAL A 60 -3.54 -8.50 -3.00
N TYR A 61 -4.77 -8.04 -2.85
CA TYR A 61 -5.10 -6.81 -2.14
C TYR A 61 -6.18 -7.06 -1.09
N ASP A 62 -5.91 -6.63 0.15
CA ASP A 62 -6.90 -6.55 1.22
C ASP A 62 -7.28 -5.09 1.45
N TYR A 63 -8.56 -4.75 1.41
CA TYR A 63 -9.01 -3.36 1.49
C TYR A 63 -8.79 -2.73 2.89
N LYS A 64 -8.58 -3.53 3.94
CA LYS A 64 -8.30 -3.02 5.31
C LYS A 64 -6.82 -2.83 5.58
N THR A 65 -5.97 -3.56 4.86
CA THR A 65 -4.54 -3.68 5.15
C THR A 65 -3.66 -3.17 4.02
N GLY A 66 -4.05 -3.36 2.76
CA GLY A 66 -3.29 -3.02 1.57
C GLY A 66 -2.79 -4.25 0.80
N PHE A 67 -1.66 -4.12 0.10
CA PHE A 67 -1.00 -5.26 -0.54
C PHE A 67 -0.15 -6.01 0.47
N ILE A 68 -0.17 -7.34 0.39
CA ILE A 68 0.63 -8.23 1.22
C ILE A 68 1.37 -9.18 0.29
N ASP A 69 2.66 -8.92 0.05
CA ASP A 69 3.43 -9.64 -0.97
C ASP A 69 4.92 -9.72 -0.63
N ASN A 70 5.67 -10.59 -1.31
CA ASN A 70 7.12 -10.62 -1.23
C ASN A 70 7.71 -9.64 -2.25
N LEU A 71 7.90 -8.38 -1.81
CA LEU A 71 8.38 -7.29 -2.64
C LEU A 71 9.87 -7.04 -2.41
N PRO A 72 10.71 -6.99 -3.45
CA PRO A 72 12.09 -6.57 -3.29
C PRO A 72 12.18 -5.11 -2.79
N PRO A 73 13.31 -4.69 -2.21
CA PRO A 73 13.54 -3.30 -1.87
C PRO A 73 13.36 -2.39 -3.09
N GLY A 74 12.69 -1.25 -2.92
CA GLY A 74 12.30 -0.38 -4.02
C GLY A 74 11.15 0.55 -3.68
N GLN A 75 10.66 1.28 -4.69
CA GLN A 75 9.55 2.19 -4.54
C GLN A 75 8.30 1.65 -5.23
N TYR A 76 7.17 1.79 -4.56
CA TYR A 76 5.89 1.27 -5.01
C TYR A 76 4.78 2.30 -4.83
N GLN A 77 3.81 2.28 -5.74
CA GLN A 77 2.65 3.14 -5.71
C GLN A 77 1.41 2.35 -6.07
N CYS A 78 0.32 2.58 -5.34
CA CYS A 78 -0.96 1.97 -5.63
C CYS A 78 -1.76 2.85 -6.58
N GLU A 79 -2.51 2.22 -7.47
CA GLU A 79 -3.31 2.86 -8.50
C GLU A 79 -4.73 2.27 -8.47
N THR A 80 -5.73 3.12 -8.62
CA THR A 80 -7.14 2.70 -8.78
C THR A 80 -7.84 3.63 -9.79
N THR A 81 -8.93 3.16 -10.37
CA THR A 81 -9.77 3.95 -11.27
C THR A 81 -11.17 4.09 -10.69
N VAL A 82 -11.60 5.33 -10.47
CA VAL A 82 -12.95 5.67 -9.99
C VAL A 82 -13.60 6.56 -11.02
N ASN A 83 -14.77 6.18 -11.53
CA ASN A 83 -15.52 6.94 -12.54
C ASN A 83 -14.70 7.34 -13.78
N GLY A 84 -13.79 6.47 -14.22
CA GLY A 84 -12.91 6.71 -15.37
C GLY A 84 -11.70 7.61 -15.08
N GLN A 85 -11.55 8.12 -13.86
CA GLN A 85 -10.38 8.86 -13.42
C GLN A 85 -9.41 7.96 -12.64
N THR A 86 -8.15 7.98 -13.02
CA THR A 86 -7.08 7.25 -12.30
C THR A 86 -6.57 8.08 -11.13
N PHE A 87 -6.49 7.45 -9.96
CA PHE A 87 -5.93 8.00 -8.74
C PHE A 87 -4.75 7.15 -8.28
N THR A 88 -3.79 7.81 -7.63
CA THR A 88 -2.60 7.16 -7.09
C THR A 88 -2.45 7.46 -5.61
N SER A 89 -1.92 6.50 -4.85
CA SER A 89 -1.52 6.70 -3.46
C SER A 89 -0.23 7.51 -3.36
N ASP A 90 0.20 7.76 -2.13
CA ASP A 90 1.59 8.08 -1.81
C ASP A 90 2.56 7.00 -2.30
N VAL A 91 3.85 7.35 -2.38
CA VAL A 91 4.91 6.41 -2.75
C VAL A 91 5.48 5.76 -1.50
N TYR A 92 5.44 4.44 -1.46
CA TYR A 92 6.00 3.63 -0.38
C TYR A 92 7.40 3.16 -0.76
N THR A 93 8.33 3.27 0.19
CA THR A 93 9.72 2.83 -0.01
C THR A 93 10.01 1.63 0.87
N VAL A 94 10.22 0.48 0.24
CA VAL A 94 10.64 -0.76 0.89
C VAL A 94 12.16 -0.74 1.02
N LYS A 95 12.69 -0.82 2.24
CA LYS A 95 14.13 -0.77 2.52
C LYS A 95 14.56 -1.97 3.35
N ILE A 96 15.73 -2.51 3.05
CA ILE A 96 16.39 -3.46 3.95
C ILE A 96 16.70 -2.70 5.23
N GLU A 97 16.25 -3.20 6.38
CA GLU A 97 16.75 -2.70 7.66
C GLU A 97 18.25 -2.99 7.67
N GLU A 98 19.05 -1.92 7.66
CA GLU A 98 20.46 -2.06 7.98
C GLU A 98 20.50 -2.50 9.45
N LEU A 99 20.85 -3.76 9.69
CA LEU A 99 21.24 -4.22 11.02
C LEU A 99 22.24 -3.21 11.55
N GLU A 100 21.84 -2.42 12.54
CA GLU A 100 22.76 -1.53 13.25
C GLU A 100 23.96 -2.39 13.62
N LYS A 101 25.13 -2.10 13.03
CA LYS A 101 26.37 -2.68 13.48
C LYS A 101 26.54 -2.19 14.92
N VAL A 102 26.14 -3.02 15.87
CA VAL A 102 26.51 -2.86 17.26
C VAL A 102 28.03 -3.05 17.29
N GLU A 103 28.74 -1.93 17.31
CA GLU A 103 30.18 -1.88 17.59
C GLU A 103 30.41 -2.02 19.10
#